data_AF-A0A925BRV2-F1
#
_entry.id   AF-A0A925BRV2-F1
#
_cell.length_a   1.000
_cell.length_b   1.000
_cell.length_c   1.000
_cell.angle_alpha   90.00
_cell.angle_beta   90.00
_cell.angle_gamma   90.00
#
_symmetry.space_group_name_H-M   'P 1'
#
loop_
_entity.id
_entity.type
_entity.pdbx_description
1 polymer ?
#
loop_
_entity_poly.entity_id
_entity_poly.type
_entity_poly.pdbx_seq_one_letter_code
_entity_poly.pdbx_strand_id
1 'polypeptide(L)'
;MTHLSCFRAFAAVLLLAVCSAPVTWAQNNGGGGNNNNNPGNGFFSNRSVGGVSIDAHGALSVPTIADFRGLRDAILATSAKPSSELSQPVELRKISLRALEAALKEARANGKEKLSDELFFLAGIQRIQYVLVLPEENDIVLAGPGEGWKVEDNGYVVGVTTGLPVLRLDDLLVAFRTVEKARQGG
;
A
#
# COMPACT_ATOMS: atom_id res chain seq x y z
N MET A 1 45.43 -2.67 45.75
CA MET A 1 44.61 -1.75 44.94
C MET A 1 43.17 -1.96 45.39
N THR A 2 42.83 -1.15 46.38
CA THR A 2 41.55 -0.85 47.05
C THR A 2 40.47 -0.40 46.04
N HIS A 3 39.16 -0.49 46.23
CA HIS A 3 38.26 -1.09 47.22
C HIS A 3 36.85 -1.02 46.59
N LEU A 4 36.04 -2.07 46.72
CA LEU A 4 34.59 -2.02 46.77
C LEU A 4 34.16 -0.98 47.83
N SER A 5 33.07 -0.20 47.67
CA SER A 5 32.15 0.26 48.76
C SER A 5 31.44 1.60 48.49
N CYS A 6 30.23 1.70 49.08
CA CYS A 6 29.50 2.90 49.53
C CYS A 6 28.84 3.76 48.44
N PHE A 7 27.52 3.74 48.24
CA PHE A 7 26.42 3.98 49.19
C PHE A 7 26.53 5.36 49.89
N ARG A 8 25.60 6.26 49.51
CA ARG A 8 25.05 7.44 50.21
C ARG A 8 25.82 8.78 50.25
N ALA A 9 25.18 9.80 49.66
CA ALA A 9 24.92 11.15 50.21
C ALA A 9 23.99 11.84 49.19
N PHE A 10 22.71 12.16 49.43
CA PHE A 10 22.08 13.05 50.42
C PHE A 10 22.74 14.44 50.49
N ALA A 11 22.07 15.42 49.88
CA ALA A 11 22.08 16.89 50.07
C ALA A 11 22.11 17.60 48.70
N ALA A 12 21.49 18.74 48.43
CA ALA A 12 20.48 19.57 49.08
C ALA A 12 20.34 20.80 48.14
N VAL A 13 19.11 21.30 47.96
CA VAL A 13 18.75 22.73 48.08
C VAL A 13 19.09 23.75 46.94
N LEU A 14 18.00 24.42 46.51
CA LEU A 14 17.81 25.79 45.97
C LEU A 14 18.57 26.25 44.70
N LEU A 15 17.85 26.79 43.70
CA LEU A 15 17.41 28.20 43.66
C LEU A 15 16.55 28.49 42.40
N LEU A 16 15.42 29.19 42.58
CA LEU A 16 14.57 29.75 41.53
C LEU A 16 15.26 30.91 40.80
N ALA A 17 15.05 31.02 39.48
CA ALA A 17 15.10 32.29 38.76
C ALA A 17 13.96 32.37 37.73
N VAL A 18 12.96 33.19 38.05
CA VAL A 18 11.87 33.62 37.16
C VAL A 18 12.40 34.75 36.27
N CYS A 19 12.20 34.66 34.96
CA CYS A 19 12.26 35.81 34.06
C CYS A 19 11.05 35.78 33.13
N SER A 20 10.16 36.74 33.37
CA SER A 20 8.94 37.04 32.66
C SER A 20 9.26 37.89 31.43
N ALA A 21 8.67 37.55 30.27
CA ALA A 21 8.41 38.51 29.21
C ALA A 21 7.10 38.14 28.48
N PRO A 22 6.14 39.07 28.35
CA PRO A 22 4.89 38.83 27.64
C PRO A 22 5.13 38.89 26.12
N VAL A 23 4.71 37.85 25.39
CA VAL A 23 4.57 37.89 23.94
C VAL A 23 3.08 38.04 23.61
N THR A 24 2.69 39.28 23.36
CA THR A 24 1.52 39.71 22.57
C THR A 24 2.13 40.44 21.35
N TRP A 25 1.69 40.38 20.10
CA TRP A 25 0.41 40.18 19.41
C TRP A 25 0.69 39.62 18.00
N ALA A 26 -0.28 38.91 17.40
CA ALA A 26 -0.85 39.23 16.08
C ALA A 26 -1.82 38.12 15.63
N GLN A 27 -3.13 38.37 15.78
CA GLN A 27 -4.18 37.56 15.19
C GLN A 27 -4.53 38.16 13.82
N ASN A 28 -4.09 37.51 12.74
CA ASN A 28 -4.55 37.84 11.40
C ASN A 28 -5.82 37.02 11.10
N ASN A 29 -6.89 37.74 10.84
CA ASN A 29 -8.19 37.23 10.43
C ASN A 29 -8.17 37.00 8.91
N GLY A 30 -8.14 35.73 8.49
CA GLY A 30 -8.19 35.34 7.08
C GLY A 30 -9.27 34.28 6.86
N GLY A 31 -10.44 34.75 6.41
CA GLY A 31 -11.61 34.03 5.90
C GLY A 31 -11.56 32.50 5.86
N GLY A 32 -12.23 31.88 6.84
CA GLY A 32 -12.62 30.47 6.78
C GLY A 32 -13.89 30.31 5.95
N GLY A 33 -13.73 30.00 4.67
CA GLY A 33 -14.82 29.62 3.77
C GLY A 33 -15.53 28.36 4.25
N ASN A 34 -16.86 28.45 4.32
CA ASN A 34 -17.74 27.34 4.62
C ASN A 34 -17.86 26.44 3.38
N ASN A 35 -17.10 25.36 3.30
CA ASN A 35 -17.32 24.29 2.33
C ASN A 35 -17.94 23.09 3.03
N ASN A 36 -19.26 23.13 3.09
CA ASN A 36 -20.12 22.02 3.47
C ASN A 36 -20.13 20.99 2.32
N ASN A 37 -19.10 20.16 2.23
CA ASN A 37 -19.11 18.98 1.35
C ASN A 37 -19.28 17.71 2.19
N ASN A 38 -20.57 17.38 2.33
CA ASN A 38 -21.14 16.08 2.64
C ASN A 38 -20.21 14.87 2.30
N PRO A 39 -19.75 14.08 3.30
CA PRO A 39 -19.06 12.82 3.06
C PRO A 39 -20.10 11.72 2.85
N GLY A 40 -20.84 11.84 1.75
CA GLY A 40 -21.94 10.94 1.41
C GLY A 40 -21.85 10.52 -0.03
N ASN A 41 -21.21 9.37 -0.27
CA ASN A 41 -21.41 8.55 -1.47
C ASN A 41 -20.92 9.15 -2.82
N GLY A 42 -19.61 9.30 -2.99
CA GLY A 42 -18.99 9.79 -4.24
C GLY A 42 -17.90 8.88 -4.85
N PHE A 43 -17.76 7.63 -4.37
CA PHE A 43 -16.63 6.76 -4.76
C PHE A 43 -16.63 6.27 -6.22
N PHE A 44 -17.68 6.54 -7.00
CA PHE A 44 -17.88 5.99 -8.35
C PHE A 44 -18.00 7.03 -9.49
N SER A 45 -18.04 8.35 -9.22
CA SER A 45 -18.50 9.33 -10.23
C SER A 45 -17.43 10.10 -11.02
N ASN A 46 -16.13 9.93 -10.75
CA ASN A 46 -15.11 10.69 -11.50
C ASN A 46 -13.79 9.93 -11.67
N ARG A 47 -13.84 8.62 -11.90
CA ARG A 47 -12.62 7.82 -12.13
C ARG A 47 -12.30 7.83 -13.62
N SER A 48 -11.17 8.45 -13.95
CA SER A 48 -10.47 8.20 -15.22
C SER A 48 -10.10 6.71 -15.27
N VAL A 49 -10.68 5.97 -16.21
CA VAL A 49 -10.38 4.55 -16.44
C VAL A 49 -9.87 4.37 -17.86
N GLY A 50 -8.66 3.82 -18.02
CA GLY A 50 -8.13 3.43 -19.33
C GLY A 50 -7.95 4.58 -20.33
N GLY A 51 -7.74 5.82 -19.87
CA GLY A 51 -7.56 6.98 -20.76
C GLY A 51 -8.86 7.70 -21.13
N VAL A 52 -9.96 7.41 -20.45
CA VAL A 52 -11.25 8.11 -20.59
C VAL A 52 -11.74 8.55 -19.22
N SER A 53 -12.12 9.84 -19.10
CA SER A 53 -12.76 10.42 -17.92
C SER A 53 -14.25 10.59 -18.20
N ILE A 54 -15.08 10.25 -17.22
CA ILE A 54 -16.55 10.35 -17.29
C ILE A 54 -16.98 11.38 -16.25
N ASP A 55 -17.63 12.45 -16.69
CA ASP A 55 -18.19 13.44 -15.76
C ASP A 55 -19.54 12.98 -15.17
N ALA A 56 -20.04 13.73 -14.19
CA ALA A 56 -21.32 13.43 -13.54
C ALA A 56 -22.54 13.56 -14.49
N HIS A 57 -22.36 14.12 -15.68
CA HIS A 57 -23.36 14.23 -16.74
C HIS A 57 -23.21 13.12 -17.80
N GLY A 58 -22.24 12.21 -17.63
CA GLY A 58 -21.98 11.11 -18.55
C GLY A 58 -21.20 11.49 -19.80
N ALA A 59 -20.60 12.69 -19.86
CA ALA A 59 -19.76 13.09 -20.98
C ALA A 59 -18.38 12.45 -20.89
N LEU A 60 -17.88 11.98 -22.03
CA LEU A 60 -16.57 11.35 -22.16
C LEU A 60 -15.53 12.41 -22.52
N SER A 61 -14.44 12.47 -21.76
CA SER A 61 -13.32 13.37 -22.02
C SER A 61 -11.99 12.65 -21.87
N VAL A 62 -10.94 13.23 -22.48
CA VAL A 62 -9.57 12.76 -22.23
C VAL A 62 -9.15 13.23 -20.83
N PRO A 63 -8.71 12.33 -19.95
CA PRO A 63 -8.29 12.68 -18.60
C PRO A 63 -7.15 13.69 -18.61
N THR A 64 -7.25 14.69 -17.73
CA THR A 64 -6.20 15.67 -17.53
C THR A 64 -5.12 15.12 -16.58
N ILE A 65 -3.95 15.76 -16.59
CA ILE A 65 -2.86 15.43 -15.64
C ILE A 65 -3.31 15.60 -14.18
N ALA A 66 -4.25 16.52 -13.91
CA ALA A 66 -4.81 16.71 -12.57
C ALA A 66 -5.67 15.52 -12.12
N ASP A 67 -6.42 14.91 -13.04
CA ASP A 67 -7.25 13.73 -12.75
C ASP A 67 -6.38 12.52 -12.36
N PHE A 68 -5.24 12.34 -13.05
CA PHE A 68 -4.27 11.29 -12.70
C PHE A 68 -3.63 11.50 -11.33
N ARG A 69 -3.34 12.75 -10.95
CA ARG A 69 -2.84 13.07 -9.59
C ARG A 69 -3.86 12.74 -8.52
N GLY A 70 -5.13 13.09 -8.72
CA GLY A 70 -6.20 12.73 -7.79
C GLY A 70 -6.34 11.21 -7.62
N LEU A 71 -6.25 10.46 -8.73
CA LEU A 71 -6.28 9.00 -8.71
C LEU A 71 -5.07 8.42 -7.95
N ARG A 72 -3.86 8.91 -8.23
CA ARG A 72 -2.64 8.51 -7.54
C ARG A 72 -2.73 8.75 -6.04
N ASP A 73 -3.20 9.93 -5.63
CA ASP A 73 -3.28 10.29 -4.22
C ASP A 73 -4.30 9.39 -3.49
N ALA A 74 -5.40 9.02 -4.14
CA ALA A 74 -6.33 8.02 -3.63
C ALA A 74 -5.69 6.63 -3.49
N ILE A 75 -4.90 6.19 -4.47
CA ILE A 75 -4.18 4.91 -4.40
C ILE A 75 -3.15 4.93 -3.28
N LEU A 76 -2.36 6.00 -3.14
CA LEU A 76 -1.37 6.16 -2.08
C LEU A 76 -1.99 6.22 -0.68
N ALA A 77 -3.13 6.91 -0.52
CA ALA A 77 -3.88 6.93 0.74
C ALA A 77 -4.35 5.53 1.15
N THR A 78 -4.52 4.64 0.18
CA THR A 78 -5.02 3.29 0.40
C THR A 78 -3.91 2.24 0.37
N SER A 79 -2.70 2.53 -0.12
CA SER A 79 -1.65 1.53 -0.35
C SER A 79 -0.48 1.72 0.62
N ALA A 80 -0.16 0.69 1.40
CA ALA A 80 1.06 0.64 2.21
C ALA A 80 2.29 0.37 1.33
N LYS A 81 3.40 0.99 1.73
CA LYS A 81 4.71 0.74 1.13
C LYS A 81 5.16 -0.69 1.41
N PRO A 82 5.95 -1.31 0.51
CA PRO A 82 6.53 -2.63 0.78
C PRO A 82 7.34 -2.60 2.08
N SER A 83 7.33 -3.70 2.82
CA SER A 83 8.22 -3.87 3.96
C SER A 83 9.69 -3.84 3.52
N SER A 84 10.59 -3.56 4.47
CA SER A 84 12.04 -3.43 4.22
C SER A 84 12.63 -4.66 3.52
N GLU A 85 12.14 -5.85 3.86
CA GLU A 85 12.60 -7.11 3.27
C GLU A 85 12.12 -7.30 1.83
N LEU A 86 10.86 -6.95 1.55
CA LEU A 86 10.30 -7.09 0.21
C LEU A 86 10.78 -6.01 -0.76
N SER A 87 11.34 -4.92 -0.23
CA SER A 87 11.82 -3.77 -1.01
C SER A 87 13.05 -4.10 -1.87
N GLN A 88 13.85 -5.10 -1.48
CA GLN A 88 15.05 -5.46 -2.22
C GLN A 88 14.72 -6.21 -3.51
N PRO A 89 15.40 -5.90 -4.64
CA PRO A 89 15.23 -6.63 -5.88
C PRO A 89 15.85 -8.03 -5.77
N VAL A 90 15.08 -9.05 -6.17
CA VAL A 90 15.46 -10.46 -6.17
C VAL A 90 15.11 -11.06 -7.53
N GLU A 91 16.05 -11.78 -8.14
CA GLU A 91 15.84 -12.40 -9.46
C GLU A 91 14.80 -13.52 -9.45
N LEU A 92 14.69 -14.23 -8.32
CA LEU A 92 13.78 -15.37 -8.15
C LEU A 92 13.08 -15.33 -6.78
N ARG A 93 11.92 -14.68 -6.72
CA ARG A 93 10.97 -14.74 -5.61
C ARG A 93 9.99 -15.88 -5.84
N LYS A 94 9.72 -16.66 -4.79
CA LYS A 94 8.85 -17.84 -4.81
C LYS A 94 7.59 -17.58 -4.00
N ILE A 95 6.44 -17.93 -4.55
CA ILE A 95 5.14 -17.77 -3.89
C ILE A 95 4.41 -19.10 -3.96
N SER A 96 4.19 -19.71 -2.81
CA SER A 96 3.37 -20.90 -2.64
C SER A 96 1.90 -20.55 -2.77
N LEU A 97 1.18 -21.24 -3.67
CA LEU A 97 -0.27 -21.07 -3.81
C LEU A 97 -1.01 -21.62 -2.59
N ARG A 98 -0.53 -22.70 -1.99
CA ARG A 98 -1.10 -23.25 -0.75
C ARG A 98 -0.99 -22.26 0.41
N ALA A 99 0.19 -21.67 0.59
CA ALA A 99 0.42 -20.67 1.64
C ALA A 99 -0.39 -19.40 1.39
N LEU A 100 -0.48 -18.96 0.13
CA LEU A 100 -1.31 -17.82 -0.26
C LEU A 100 -2.79 -18.08 0.07
N GLU A 101 -3.32 -19.25 -0.27
CA GLU A 101 -4.70 -19.61 0.07
C GLU A 101 -4.95 -19.62 1.58
N ALA A 102 -4.02 -20.19 2.36
CA ALA A 102 -4.11 -20.21 3.82
C ALA A 102 -4.14 -18.79 4.41
N ALA A 103 -3.26 -17.91 3.94
CA ALA A 103 -3.22 -16.51 4.36
C ALA A 103 -4.52 -15.75 4.02
N LEU A 104 -5.12 -16.03 2.86
CA LEU A 104 -6.41 -15.45 2.45
C LEU A 104 -7.57 -15.98 3.30
N LYS A 105 -7.59 -17.27 3.62
CA LYS A 105 -8.59 -17.87 4.52
C LYS A 105 -8.50 -17.25 5.91
N GLU A 106 -7.29 -17.08 6.43
CA GLU A 106 -7.06 -16.45 7.72
C GLU A 106 -7.50 -14.97 7.72
N ALA A 107 -7.12 -14.20 6.69
CA ALA A 107 -7.55 -12.81 6.56
C ALA A 107 -9.08 -12.68 6.54
N ARG A 108 -9.76 -13.59 5.83
CA ARG A 108 -11.22 -13.65 5.78
C ARG A 108 -11.84 -14.07 7.12
N ALA A 109 -11.29 -15.07 7.80
CA ALA A 109 -11.78 -15.54 9.09
C ALA A 109 -11.68 -14.45 10.17
N ASN A 110 -10.61 -13.65 10.11
CA ASN A 110 -10.38 -12.51 11.00
C ASN A 110 -11.20 -11.26 10.63
N GLY A 111 -12.08 -11.35 9.62
CA GLY A 111 -12.92 -10.23 9.21
C GLY A 111 -12.15 -9.03 8.66
N LYS A 112 -10.93 -9.23 8.15
CA LYS A 112 -10.15 -8.15 7.56
C LYS A 112 -10.82 -7.68 6.27
N GLU A 113 -11.33 -6.45 6.29
CA GLU A 113 -11.95 -5.82 5.12
C GLU A 113 -10.93 -5.54 4.01
N LYS A 114 -9.67 -5.28 4.39
CA LYS A 114 -8.56 -5.04 3.46
C LYS A 114 -7.47 -6.10 3.62
N LEU A 115 -7.04 -6.68 2.49
CA LEU A 115 -5.85 -7.54 2.44
C LEU A 115 -4.58 -6.72 2.67
N SER A 116 -3.54 -7.35 3.22
CA SER A 116 -2.22 -6.72 3.27
C SER A 116 -1.72 -6.47 1.84
N ASP A 117 -1.10 -5.32 1.62
CA ASP A 117 -0.64 -4.95 0.27
C ASP A 117 0.42 -5.92 -0.24
N GLU A 118 1.17 -6.58 0.65
CA GLU A 118 2.11 -7.64 0.30
C GLU A 118 1.43 -8.86 -0.33
N LEU A 119 0.26 -9.28 0.19
CA LEU A 119 -0.51 -10.36 -0.42
C LEU A 119 -1.18 -9.88 -1.71
N PHE A 120 -1.67 -8.65 -1.70
CA PHE A 120 -2.38 -8.06 -2.84
C PHE A 120 -1.49 -7.89 -4.07
N PHE A 121 -0.24 -7.45 -3.88
CA PHE A 121 0.76 -7.29 -4.95
C PHE A 121 1.68 -8.51 -5.11
N LEU A 122 1.29 -9.68 -4.57
CA LEU A 122 2.04 -10.93 -4.69
C LEU A 122 3.53 -10.74 -4.38
N ALA A 123 3.82 -10.09 -3.26
CA ALA A 123 5.15 -9.75 -2.81
C ALA A 123 6.02 -9.08 -3.90
N GLY A 124 5.44 -8.28 -4.79
CA GLY A 124 6.20 -7.53 -5.78
C GLY A 124 6.69 -8.34 -6.98
N ILE A 125 6.18 -9.55 -7.23
CA ILE A 125 6.52 -10.29 -8.45
C ILE A 125 6.04 -9.50 -9.67
N GLN A 126 6.94 -9.31 -10.64
CA GLN A 126 6.64 -8.58 -11.89
C GLN A 126 6.08 -9.49 -12.99
N ARG A 127 6.57 -10.74 -13.04
CA ARG A 127 6.16 -11.74 -14.03
C ARG A 127 6.42 -13.14 -13.51
N ILE A 128 5.59 -14.09 -13.92
CA ILE A 128 5.79 -15.50 -13.62
C ILE A 128 6.73 -16.07 -14.69
N GLN A 129 7.92 -16.51 -14.29
CA GLN A 129 8.89 -17.16 -15.19
C GLN A 129 8.80 -18.68 -15.09
N TYR A 130 8.54 -19.19 -13.88
CA TYR A 130 8.51 -20.62 -13.60
C TYR A 130 7.30 -20.97 -12.76
N VAL A 131 6.77 -22.17 -13.01
CA VAL A 131 5.77 -22.82 -12.17
C VAL A 131 6.40 -24.13 -11.69
N LEU A 132 6.64 -24.21 -10.39
CA LEU A 132 7.25 -25.38 -9.76
C LEU A 132 6.12 -26.21 -9.14
N VAL A 133 6.06 -27.49 -9.48
CA VAL A 133 5.14 -28.45 -8.87
C VAL A 133 5.92 -29.27 -7.86
N LEU A 134 5.54 -29.17 -6.59
CA LEU A 134 6.17 -29.88 -5.46
C LEU A 134 5.21 -30.98 -4.98
N PRO A 135 5.27 -32.21 -5.53
CA PRO A 135 4.31 -33.26 -5.21
C PRO A 135 4.41 -33.71 -3.75
N GLU A 136 5.62 -33.75 -3.19
CA GLU A 136 5.87 -34.12 -1.79
C GLU A 136 5.19 -33.16 -0.81
N GLU A 137 5.14 -31.87 -1.17
CA GLU A 137 4.51 -30.82 -0.36
C GLU A 137 3.05 -30.60 -0.74
N ASN A 138 2.58 -31.26 -1.81
CA ASN A 138 1.29 -31.00 -2.46
C ASN A 138 1.08 -29.50 -2.76
N ASP A 139 2.10 -28.86 -3.33
CA ASP A 139 2.12 -27.41 -3.53
C ASP A 139 2.53 -27.02 -4.94
N ILE A 140 2.01 -25.88 -5.38
CA ILE A 140 2.35 -25.23 -6.64
C ILE A 140 2.95 -23.88 -6.30
N VAL A 141 4.19 -23.68 -6.71
CA VAL A 141 4.96 -22.47 -6.42
C VAL A 141 5.15 -21.67 -7.69
N LEU A 142 4.67 -20.44 -7.70
CA LEU A 142 4.94 -19.46 -8.74
C LEU A 142 6.28 -18.79 -8.45
N ALA A 143 7.15 -18.69 -9.46
CA ALA A 143 8.45 -18.06 -9.29
C ALA A 143 8.78 -17.07 -10.42
N GLY A 144 9.42 -15.97 -10.03
CA GLY A 144 9.76 -14.89 -10.95
C GLY A 144 10.53 -13.76 -10.27
N PRO A 145 10.91 -12.72 -11.02
CA PRO A 145 11.64 -11.59 -10.45
C PRO A 145 10.69 -10.76 -9.59
N GLY A 146 11.15 -10.35 -8.42
CA GLY A 146 10.34 -9.56 -7.49
C GLY A 146 11.14 -8.49 -6.79
N GLU A 147 10.51 -7.34 -6.54
CA GLU A 147 11.13 -6.20 -5.87
C GLU A 147 10.09 -5.32 -5.17
N GLY A 148 10.54 -4.25 -4.49
CA GLY A 148 9.64 -3.23 -3.94
C GLY A 148 8.87 -2.48 -5.02
N TRP A 149 7.63 -2.10 -4.71
CA TRP A 149 6.75 -1.38 -5.63
C TRP A 149 6.50 0.07 -5.21
N LYS A 150 6.16 0.89 -6.20
CA LYS A 150 5.73 2.29 -6.04
C LYS A 150 4.54 2.59 -6.94
N VAL A 151 3.77 3.62 -6.58
CA VAL A 151 2.69 4.16 -7.41
C VAL A 151 3.25 5.32 -8.24
N GLU A 152 3.14 5.24 -9.56
CA GLU A 152 3.54 6.29 -10.48
C GLU A 152 2.49 7.40 -10.64
N ASP A 153 2.86 8.47 -11.33
CA ASP A 153 2.01 9.65 -11.58
C ASP A 153 0.74 9.35 -12.37
N ASN A 154 0.77 8.29 -13.16
CA ASN A 154 -0.35 7.74 -13.93
C ASN A 154 -1.26 6.80 -13.11
N GLY A 155 -0.93 6.55 -11.83
CA GLY A 155 -1.66 5.64 -10.95
C GLY A 155 -1.31 4.15 -11.12
N TYR A 156 -0.34 3.80 -11.98
CA TYR A 156 0.13 2.41 -12.09
C TYR A 156 1.07 2.04 -10.94
N VAL A 157 1.01 0.76 -10.55
CA VAL A 157 1.91 0.18 -9.54
C VAL A 157 3.02 -0.57 -10.25
N VAL A 158 4.26 -0.11 -10.06
CA VAL A 158 5.43 -0.61 -10.76
C VAL A 158 6.58 -0.89 -9.79
N GLY A 159 7.51 -1.74 -10.22
CA GLY A 159 8.76 -2.00 -9.51
C GLY A 159 9.61 -0.73 -9.39
N VAL A 160 10.25 -0.55 -8.23
CA VAL A 160 11.06 0.64 -7.94
C VAL A 160 12.29 0.73 -8.84
N THR A 161 12.95 -0.39 -9.08
CA THR A 161 14.21 -0.47 -9.85
C THR A 161 13.94 -0.70 -11.33
N THR A 162 13.05 -1.63 -11.71
CA THR A 162 12.84 -1.99 -13.12
C THR A 162 11.80 -1.13 -13.81
N GLY A 163 10.89 -0.49 -13.06
CA GLY A 163 9.74 0.21 -13.62
C GLY A 163 8.71 -0.72 -14.28
N LEU A 164 8.85 -2.05 -14.11
CA LEU A 164 7.91 -3.01 -14.68
C LEU A 164 6.65 -3.12 -13.81
N PRO A 165 5.47 -3.37 -14.41
CA PRO A 165 4.24 -3.59 -13.66
C PRO A 165 4.37 -4.75 -12.66
N VAL A 166 3.73 -4.60 -11.51
CA VAL A 166 3.68 -5.63 -10.47
C VAL A 166 2.39 -6.44 -10.61
N LEU A 167 2.49 -7.76 -10.48
CA LEU A 167 1.33 -8.64 -10.54
C LEU A 167 0.42 -8.45 -9.33
N ARG A 168 -0.87 -8.38 -9.60
CA ARG A 168 -1.91 -8.28 -8.56
C ARG A 168 -2.64 -9.60 -8.39
N LEU A 169 -3.05 -9.86 -7.16
CA LEU A 169 -3.86 -11.02 -6.81
C LEU A 169 -5.18 -11.04 -7.60
N ASP A 170 -5.84 -9.89 -7.78
CA ASP A 170 -7.10 -9.80 -8.53
C ASP A 170 -6.94 -10.29 -9.97
N ASP A 171 -5.87 -9.87 -10.64
CA ASP A 171 -5.59 -10.23 -12.03
C ASP A 171 -5.31 -11.73 -12.15
N LEU A 172 -4.57 -12.31 -11.20
CA LEU A 172 -4.34 -13.75 -11.10
C LEU A 172 -5.65 -14.53 -10.90
N LEU A 173 -6.53 -14.05 -10.01
CA LEU A 173 -7.83 -14.66 -9.75
C LEU A 173 -8.75 -14.58 -10.97
N VAL A 174 -8.75 -13.45 -11.68
CA VAL A 174 -9.49 -13.29 -12.94
C VAL A 174 -8.98 -14.27 -13.99
N ALA A 175 -7.66 -14.42 -14.13
CA ALA A 175 -7.06 -15.38 -15.05
C ALA A 175 -7.51 -16.82 -14.74
N PHE A 176 -7.42 -17.26 -13.48
CA PHE A 176 -7.86 -18.61 -13.08
C PHE A 176 -9.35 -18.85 -13.31
N ARG A 177 -10.21 -17.87 -12.99
CA ARG A 177 -11.66 -17.98 -13.23
C ARG A 177 -11.99 -18.09 -14.71
N THR A 178 -11.23 -17.41 -15.56
CA THR A 178 -11.46 -17.40 -17.00
C THR A 178 -11.07 -18.74 -17.62
N VAL A 179 -9.93 -19.30 -17.21
CA VAL A 179 -9.47 -20.63 -17.65
C VAL A 179 -10.48 -21.71 -17.27
N GLU A 180 -11.02 -21.68 -16.05
CA GLU A 180 -11.98 -22.70 -15.61
C GLU A 180 -13.29 -22.63 -16.40
N LYS A 181 -13.79 -21.42 -16.70
CA LYS A 181 -14.96 -21.24 -17.58
C LYS A 181 -14.72 -21.78 -18.98
N ALA A 182 -13.54 -21.52 -19.55
CA ALA A 182 -13.18 -22.02 -20.88
C ALA A 182 -13.10 -23.56 -20.91
N ARG A 183 -12.63 -24.18 -19.82
CA ARG A 183 -12.55 -25.65 -19.68
C ARG A 183 -13.93 -26.32 -19.57
N GLN A 184 -14.91 -25.63 -18.99
CA GLN A 184 -16.26 -26.17 -18.77
C GLN A 184 -17.22 -25.94 -19.94
N GLY A 185 -16.93 -24.96 -20.81
CA GLY A 185 -17.76 -24.60 -21.97
C GLY A 185 -17.26 -25.12 -23.32
N GLY A 186 -16.19 -25.94 -23.32
CA GLY A 186 -15.65 -26.61 -24.51
C GLY A 186 -16.28 -27.98 -24.75
#